data_AF-A0A397EG62-F1
#
_entry.id   AF-A0A397EG62-F1
#
_cell.length_a   1.000
_cell.length_b   1.000
_cell.length_c   1.000
_cell.angle_alpha   90.00
_cell.angle_beta   90.00
_cell.angle_gamma   90.00
#
_symmetry.space_group_name_H-M   'P 1'
#
loop_
_entity.id
_entity.type
_entity.pdbx_description
1 polymer ?
#
loop_
_entity_poly.entity_id
_entity_poly.type
_entity_poly.pdbx_seq_one_letter_code
_entity_poly.pdbx_strand_id
1 'polypeptide(L)'
;MRLRVEPLYPVRLWAAGGNVIKAYGYWNTDDSANKNPGRVYAAKPYIGPPGNLDDEIWQWDAENNRLYSTSSNMCLESFGNGTQTLRTSPCSTHNQNQKWNIVSGTIVSQNHAKFCIHVDVDHPPNHDGAFEVAIFPCNRLPHQEISLQGTSFEPLEIKIKAHRGILTETSGKLTWQTTHVKGRRNLGRQTWTYNPVTQLIASRSRNYENQHCLVAPRRINSARLVFKLCSSDVNQKWVVNDITGQIHHATHIGFCLDGHKDGLVYLAWCDKNNPNQQWSIKPLRDDMGGI
;
A
#
# COMPACT_ATOMS: atom_id res chain seq x y z
N MET A 1 14.19 10.00 -29.26
CA MET A 1 12.84 10.09 -28.67
C MET A 1 12.94 9.59 -27.24
N ARG A 2 13.03 10.48 -26.24
CA ARG A 2 12.93 10.06 -24.83
C ARG A 2 11.45 9.80 -24.58
N LEU A 3 11.06 8.53 -24.44
CA LEU A 3 9.77 8.17 -23.87
C LEU A 3 9.71 8.86 -22.50
N ARG A 4 8.83 9.86 -22.34
CA ARG A 4 8.45 10.30 -21.00
C ARG A 4 7.66 9.16 -20.41
N VAL A 5 8.29 8.39 -19.55
CA VAL A 5 7.55 7.54 -18.61
C VAL A 5 7.10 8.50 -17.53
N GLU A 6 5.91 9.05 -17.69
CA GLU A 6 5.27 9.89 -16.69
C GLU A 6 5.02 9.03 -15.43
N PRO A 7 5.24 9.55 -14.21
CA PRO A 7 5.21 8.73 -13.01
C PRO A 7 3.77 8.32 -12.70
N LEU A 8 3.52 7.02 -12.79
CA LEU A 8 2.39 6.37 -12.12
C LEU A 8 2.54 6.55 -10.61
N TYR A 9 1.51 7.09 -9.96
CA TYR A 9 1.52 7.35 -8.52
C TYR A 9 0.87 6.18 -7.77
N PRO A 10 1.63 5.40 -6.96
CA PRO A 10 1.05 4.33 -6.17
C PRO A 10 0.20 4.91 -5.04
N VAL A 11 -1.09 4.59 -5.05
CA VAL A 11 -2.12 5.08 -4.14
C VAL A 11 -2.93 3.93 -3.54
N ARG A 12 -3.48 4.18 -2.37
CA ARG A 12 -4.51 3.36 -1.73
C ARG A 12 -5.82 4.14 -1.74
N LEU A 13 -6.90 3.49 -2.12
CA LEU A 13 -8.23 4.08 -2.19
C LEU A 13 -8.97 3.79 -0.88
N TRP A 14 -9.00 4.73 0.05
CA TRP A 14 -9.66 4.56 1.34
C TRP A 14 -11.13 4.87 1.26
N ALA A 15 -11.95 4.02 1.85
CA ALA A 15 -13.39 4.19 1.97
C ALA A 15 -13.83 4.35 3.43
N ALA A 16 -15.13 4.55 3.60
CA ALA A 16 -15.79 4.56 4.91
C ALA A 16 -15.50 3.28 5.72
N GLY A 17 -15.55 3.42 7.05
CA GLY A 17 -15.31 2.32 7.98
C GLY A 17 -13.87 1.81 7.99
N GLY A 18 -12.90 2.53 7.43
CA GLY A 18 -11.49 2.09 7.37
C GLY A 18 -11.27 0.92 6.41
N ASN A 19 -12.15 0.76 5.43
CA ASN A 19 -11.95 -0.16 4.31
C ASN A 19 -11.10 0.50 3.23
N VAL A 20 -10.55 -0.32 2.34
CA VAL A 20 -9.86 0.11 1.13
C VAL A 20 -10.44 -0.62 -0.07
N ILE A 21 -10.48 0.04 -1.22
CA ILE A 21 -10.92 -0.58 -2.47
C ILE A 21 -9.78 -1.42 -3.02
N LYS A 22 -10.09 -2.67 -3.32
CA LYS A 22 -9.17 -3.71 -3.79
C LYS A 22 -9.64 -4.29 -5.12
N ALA A 23 -8.74 -4.97 -5.81
CA ALA A 23 -9.06 -5.80 -6.96
C ALA A 23 -8.40 -7.16 -6.81
N TYR A 24 -9.11 -8.23 -7.15
CA TYR A 24 -8.51 -9.56 -7.16
C TYR A 24 -7.50 -9.69 -8.29
N GLY A 25 -6.30 -10.17 -7.95
CA GLY A 25 -5.35 -10.68 -8.94
C GLY A 25 -5.78 -12.00 -9.58
N TYR A 26 -4.91 -12.56 -10.42
CA TYR A 26 -5.13 -13.86 -11.05
C TYR A 26 -4.89 -15.05 -10.11
N TRP A 27 -4.09 -14.85 -9.07
CA TRP A 27 -3.67 -15.87 -8.12
C TRP A 27 -3.98 -15.44 -6.69
N ASN A 28 -4.37 -16.40 -5.86
CA ASN A 28 -4.52 -16.22 -4.43
C ASN A 28 -3.15 -16.40 -3.74
N THR A 29 -3.06 -16.08 -2.45
CA THR A 29 -1.82 -16.18 -1.66
C THR A 29 -1.38 -17.62 -1.36
N ASP A 30 -2.22 -18.61 -1.67
CA ASP A 30 -1.94 -20.04 -1.58
C ASP A 30 -1.59 -20.66 -2.95
N ASP A 31 -1.25 -19.81 -3.94
CA ASP A 31 -0.96 -20.16 -5.34
C ASP A 31 -2.14 -20.80 -6.10
N SER A 32 -3.35 -20.83 -5.54
CA SER A 32 -4.55 -21.25 -6.28
C SER A 32 -5.05 -20.15 -7.23
N ALA A 33 -5.66 -20.53 -8.35
CA ALA A 33 -6.25 -19.57 -9.27
C ALA A 33 -7.44 -18.85 -8.62
N ASN A 34 -7.50 -17.52 -8.78
CA ASN A 34 -8.65 -16.75 -8.30
C ASN A 34 -9.88 -17.04 -9.18
N LYS A 35 -11.04 -17.23 -8.53
CA LYS A 35 -12.30 -17.53 -9.25
C LYS A 35 -12.90 -16.33 -9.96
N ASN A 36 -12.54 -15.11 -9.55
CA ASN A 36 -13.09 -13.85 -10.04
C ASN A 36 -11.97 -12.82 -10.28
N PRO A 37 -10.97 -13.11 -11.14
CA PRO A 37 -9.87 -12.19 -11.39
C PRO A 37 -10.41 -10.85 -11.90
N GLY A 38 -9.89 -9.78 -11.31
CA GLY A 38 -10.26 -8.42 -11.65
C GLY A 38 -11.59 -7.92 -11.09
N ARG A 39 -12.32 -8.70 -10.28
CA ARG A 39 -13.45 -8.17 -9.50
C ARG A 39 -12.92 -7.14 -8.49
N VAL A 40 -13.62 -6.02 -8.41
CA VAL A 40 -13.35 -4.94 -7.45
C VAL A 40 -14.21 -5.16 -6.22
N TYR A 41 -13.62 -4.92 -5.05
CA TYR A 41 -14.28 -5.12 -3.75
C TYR A 41 -13.69 -4.19 -2.71
N ALA A 42 -14.30 -4.09 -1.53
CA ALA A 42 -13.71 -3.35 -0.41
C ALA A 42 -13.59 -4.22 0.84
N ALA A 43 -12.48 -4.06 1.54
CA ALA A 43 -12.19 -4.77 2.78
C ALA A 43 -11.18 -3.98 3.62
N LYS A 44 -10.92 -4.40 4.85
CA LYS A 44 -9.84 -3.81 5.67
C LYS A 44 -8.49 -3.90 4.96
N PRO A 45 -7.59 -2.93 5.17
CA PRO A 45 -6.24 -3.00 4.65
C PRO A 45 -5.54 -4.26 5.14
N TYR A 46 -4.65 -4.80 4.32
CA TYR A 46 -3.76 -5.86 4.75
C TYR A 46 -2.81 -5.34 5.84
N ILE A 47 -2.51 -6.20 6.83
CA ILE A 47 -1.66 -5.85 7.99
C ILE A 47 -0.43 -6.76 8.11
N GLY A 48 -0.46 -7.98 7.59
CA GLY A 48 0.63 -8.95 7.77
C GLY A 48 0.26 -10.35 7.27
N PRO A 49 1.25 -11.24 7.09
CA PRO A 49 1.11 -12.45 6.28
C PRO A 49 0.13 -13.48 6.87
N PRO A 50 -0.51 -14.31 6.01
CA PRO A 50 -0.49 -14.23 4.55
C PRO A 50 -1.44 -13.15 4.03
N GLY A 51 -1.06 -12.43 2.99
CA GLY A 51 -1.97 -11.54 2.26
C GLY A 51 -1.28 -10.88 1.07
N ASN A 52 -2.04 -10.07 0.34
CA ASN A 52 -1.63 -9.47 -0.92
C ASN A 52 -1.86 -7.96 -0.89
N LEU A 53 -0.80 -7.20 -0.71
CA LEU A 53 -0.69 -5.76 -0.76
C LEU A 53 -1.01 -5.25 -2.17
N ASP A 54 -0.64 -5.99 -3.22
CA ASP A 54 -0.90 -5.55 -4.60
C ASP A 54 -2.40 -5.49 -4.91
N ASP A 55 -3.25 -6.24 -4.18
CA ASP A 55 -4.70 -6.17 -4.34
C ASP A 55 -5.26 -4.79 -3.98
N GLU A 56 -4.61 -4.06 -3.08
CA GLU A 56 -5.06 -2.78 -2.53
C GLU A 56 -4.24 -1.57 -2.99
N ILE A 57 -3.16 -1.79 -3.74
CA ILE A 57 -2.37 -0.73 -4.35
C ILE A 57 -2.81 -0.50 -5.80
N TRP A 58 -3.23 0.73 -6.07
CA TRP A 58 -3.55 1.22 -7.39
C TRP A 58 -2.47 2.17 -7.88
N GLN A 59 -2.24 2.23 -9.18
CA GLN A 59 -1.43 3.27 -9.81
C GLN A 59 -2.35 4.34 -10.38
N TRP A 60 -2.22 5.57 -9.90
CA TRP A 60 -2.92 6.73 -10.44
C TRP A 60 -2.13 7.35 -11.58
N ASP A 61 -2.72 7.36 -12.77
CA ASP A 61 -2.26 8.07 -13.96
C ASP A 61 -3.02 9.38 -14.05
N ALA A 62 -2.40 10.44 -13.53
CA ALA A 62 -3.02 11.77 -13.47
C ALA A 62 -3.20 12.41 -14.85
N GLU A 63 -2.35 12.07 -15.83
CA GLU A 63 -2.40 12.62 -17.19
C GLU A 63 -3.64 12.10 -17.93
N ASN A 64 -3.93 10.81 -17.76
CA ASN A 64 -5.03 10.17 -18.46
C ASN A 64 -6.26 9.90 -17.59
N ASN A 65 -6.19 10.26 -16.30
CA ASN A 65 -7.24 10.06 -15.32
C ASN A 65 -7.63 8.59 -15.12
N ARG A 66 -6.65 7.68 -15.02
CA ARG A 66 -6.88 6.24 -14.92
C ARG A 66 -6.32 5.66 -13.63
N LEU A 67 -6.97 4.61 -13.12
CA LEU A 67 -6.49 3.79 -12.02
C LEU A 67 -6.13 2.41 -12.54
N TYR A 68 -4.88 1.99 -12.34
CA TYR A 68 -4.40 0.66 -12.70
C TYR A 68 -4.28 -0.19 -11.44
N SER A 69 -4.86 -1.38 -11.45
CA SER A 69 -4.67 -2.35 -10.37
C SER A 69 -3.28 -2.98 -10.48
N THR A 70 -2.53 -3.00 -9.37
CA THR A 70 -1.24 -3.69 -9.31
C THR A 70 -1.43 -5.21 -9.34
N SER A 71 -2.48 -5.75 -8.72
CA SER A 71 -2.73 -7.20 -8.67
C SER A 71 -3.24 -7.80 -9.98
N SER A 72 -4.10 -7.08 -10.71
CA SER A 72 -4.73 -7.60 -11.93
C SER A 72 -4.06 -7.10 -13.22
N ASN A 73 -3.11 -6.15 -13.14
CA ASN A 73 -2.47 -5.51 -14.29
C ASN A 73 -3.47 -4.92 -15.30
N MET A 74 -4.62 -4.45 -14.80
CA MET A 74 -5.74 -3.94 -15.58
C MET A 74 -6.26 -2.62 -15.01
N CYS A 75 -7.00 -1.86 -15.82
CA CYS A 75 -7.55 -0.57 -15.45
C CYS A 75 -8.92 -0.71 -14.78
N LEU A 76 -9.19 0.10 -13.77
CA LEU A 76 -10.52 0.25 -13.18
C LEU A 76 -11.50 0.77 -14.22
N GLU A 77 -12.60 0.04 -14.40
CA GLU A 77 -13.63 0.32 -15.40
C GLU A 77 -15.03 0.26 -14.77
N SER A 78 -15.86 1.26 -15.10
CA SER A 78 -17.30 1.18 -14.91
C SER A 78 -17.95 0.28 -15.96
N PHE A 79 -18.73 -0.71 -15.53
CA PHE A 79 -19.37 -1.67 -16.43
C PHE A 79 -20.89 -1.81 -16.20
N GLY A 80 -21.66 -2.03 -17.27
CA GLY A 80 -23.09 -2.33 -17.23
C GLY A 80 -24.03 -1.15 -17.60
N ASN A 81 -25.26 -1.50 -18.00
CA ASN A 81 -26.35 -0.56 -18.32
C ASN A 81 -27.47 -0.72 -17.27
N GLY A 82 -27.45 0.04 -16.17
CA GLY A 82 -28.59 0.14 -15.22
C GLY A 82 -28.26 -0.08 -13.75
N THR A 83 -27.37 -1.02 -13.42
CA THR A 83 -26.71 -1.16 -12.11
C THR A 83 -25.22 -1.31 -12.39
N GLN A 84 -24.50 -0.21 -12.31
CA GLN A 84 -23.15 -0.15 -12.85
C GLN A 84 -22.18 -0.73 -11.81
N THR A 85 -21.62 -1.90 -12.10
CA THR A 85 -20.60 -2.53 -11.26
C THR A 85 -19.22 -2.01 -11.63
N LEU A 86 -18.26 -2.13 -10.72
CA LEU A 86 -16.86 -1.91 -11.03
C LEU A 86 -16.16 -3.23 -11.33
N ARG A 87 -15.28 -3.19 -12.32
CA ARG A 87 -14.35 -4.27 -12.61
C ARG A 87 -13.00 -3.69 -13.00
N THR A 88 -12.01 -4.56 -13.15
CA THR A 88 -10.81 -4.23 -13.91
C THR A 88 -10.90 -4.83 -15.32
N SER A 89 -10.37 -4.12 -16.31
CA SER A 89 -10.35 -4.54 -17.71
C SER A 89 -9.08 -4.03 -18.43
N PRO A 90 -8.72 -4.58 -19.61
CA PRO A 90 -7.56 -4.11 -20.35
C PRO A 90 -7.60 -2.59 -20.58
N CYS A 91 -6.49 -1.93 -20.29
CA CYS A 91 -6.39 -0.47 -20.35
C CYS A 91 -6.52 0.08 -21.76
N SER A 92 -7.31 1.15 -21.93
CA SER A 92 -7.51 1.85 -23.19
C SER A 92 -7.59 3.36 -23.00
N THR A 93 -6.86 4.10 -23.83
CA THR A 93 -6.88 5.58 -23.84
C THR A 93 -8.19 6.17 -24.37
N HIS A 94 -8.94 5.38 -25.13
CA HIS A 94 -10.19 5.78 -25.76
C HIS A 94 -11.42 5.44 -24.92
N ASN A 95 -11.28 4.56 -23.92
CA ASN A 95 -12.39 4.09 -23.12
C ASN A 95 -12.77 5.09 -22.01
N GLN A 96 -13.88 5.80 -22.19
CA GLN A 96 -14.37 6.78 -21.21
C GLN A 96 -14.84 6.13 -19.89
N ASN A 97 -15.14 4.84 -19.89
CA ASN A 97 -15.52 4.09 -18.69
C ASN A 97 -14.32 3.80 -17.77
N GLN A 98 -13.09 4.01 -18.24
CA GLN A 98 -11.87 3.83 -17.46
C GLN A 98 -11.30 5.16 -16.94
N LYS A 99 -11.99 6.27 -17.20
CA LYS A 99 -11.52 7.62 -16.84
C LYS A 99 -12.28 8.13 -15.61
N TRP A 100 -11.55 8.72 -14.68
CA TRP A 100 -12.04 9.06 -13.35
C TRP A 100 -11.64 10.47 -12.94
N ASN A 101 -12.57 11.26 -12.42
CA ASN A 101 -12.28 12.54 -11.76
C ASN A 101 -12.32 12.37 -10.26
N ILE A 102 -11.34 12.93 -9.57
CA ILE A 102 -11.32 12.96 -8.10
C ILE A 102 -11.81 14.35 -7.68
N VAL A 103 -12.99 14.42 -7.08
CA VAL A 103 -13.65 15.68 -6.73
C VAL A 103 -14.15 15.58 -5.29
N SER A 104 -13.63 16.45 -4.43
CA SER A 104 -14.11 16.65 -3.05
C SER A 104 -14.30 15.34 -2.25
N GLY A 105 -13.33 14.43 -2.30
CA GLY A 105 -13.39 13.15 -1.59
C GLY A 105 -14.25 12.10 -2.25
N THR A 106 -14.60 12.25 -3.53
CA THR A 106 -15.32 11.24 -4.31
C THR A 106 -14.60 10.97 -5.64
N ILE A 107 -14.72 9.76 -6.15
CA ILE A 107 -14.20 9.35 -7.46
C ILE A 107 -15.36 9.20 -8.44
N VAL A 108 -15.37 10.00 -9.50
CA VAL A 108 -16.48 10.16 -10.45
C VAL A 108 -16.09 9.63 -11.83
N SER A 109 -16.92 8.81 -12.47
CA SER A 109 -16.68 8.37 -13.85
C SER A 109 -16.69 9.57 -14.81
N GLN A 110 -15.86 9.53 -15.86
CA GLN A 110 -15.85 10.55 -16.90
C GLN A 110 -16.73 10.20 -18.11
N ASN A 111 -17.36 9.02 -18.13
CA ASN A 111 -18.36 8.66 -19.13
C ASN A 111 -19.63 9.54 -19.03
N HIS A 112 -20.63 9.26 -19.87
CA HIS A 112 -21.87 10.04 -19.91
C HIS A 112 -22.70 9.96 -18.60
N ALA A 113 -22.53 8.92 -17.79
CA ALA A 113 -23.29 8.75 -16.55
C ALA A 113 -22.82 9.67 -15.42
N LYS A 114 -21.51 9.97 -15.35
CA LYS A 114 -20.89 10.76 -14.26
C LYS A 114 -21.24 10.24 -12.87
N PHE A 115 -21.23 8.92 -12.71
CA PHE A 115 -21.54 8.25 -11.44
C PHE A 115 -20.32 8.17 -10.54
N CYS A 116 -20.57 8.08 -9.24
CA CYS A 116 -19.56 8.04 -8.20
C CYS A 116 -19.32 6.61 -7.73
N ILE A 117 -18.05 6.28 -7.46
CA ILE A 117 -17.69 5.04 -6.77
C ILE A 117 -18.40 5.01 -5.42
N HIS A 118 -18.99 3.86 -5.11
CA HIS A 118 -19.77 3.61 -3.92
C HIS A 118 -19.35 2.28 -3.31
N VAL A 119 -19.04 2.28 -2.01
CA VAL A 119 -18.78 1.07 -1.23
C VAL A 119 -19.98 0.79 -0.35
N ASP A 120 -20.67 -0.31 -0.59
CA ASP A 120 -21.86 -0.69 0.17
C ASP A 120 -21.45 -1.24 1.55
N VAL A 121 -21.33 -0.34 2.53
CA VAL A 121 -21.05 -0.68 3.93
C VAL A 121 -22.29 -0.75 4.81
N ASP A 122 -23.47 -0.44 4.26
CA ASP A 122 -24.76 -0.52 4.97
C ASP A 122 -25.26 -1.95 5.05
N HIS A 123 -24.98 -2.74 4.02
CA HIS A 123 -25.33 -4.15 3.99
C HIS A 123 -24.20 -5.02 4.55
N PRO A 124 -24.54 -6.21 5.08
CA PRO A 124 -23.53 -7.19 5.47
C PRO A 124 -22.57 -7.49 4.30
N PRO A 125 -21.28 -7.73 4.58
CA PRO A 125 -20.37 -8.19 3.54
C PRO A 125 -20.90 -9.46 2.84
N ASN A 126 -20.45 -9.68 1.62
CA ASN A 126 -20.71 -10.91 0.89
C ASN A 126 -20.15 -12.14 1.64
N HIS A 127 -20.49 -13.36 1.18
CA HIS A 127 -20.02 -14.61 1.80
C HIS A 127 -18.49 -14.73 1.93
N ASP A 128 -17.73 -13.97 1.15
CA ASP A 128 -16.27 -13.88 1.19
C ASP A 128 -15.74 -12.83 2.20
N GLY A 129 -16.63 -12.16 2.94
CA GLY A 129 -16.30 -11.10 3.89
C GLY A 129 -16.00 -9.74 3.24
N ALA A 130 -16.18 -9.60 1.93
CA ALA A 130 -15.92 -8.36 1.20
C ALA A 130 -17.20 -7.56 0.92
N PHE A 131 -17.07 -6.24 1.03
CA PHE A 131 -18.14 -5.30 0.64
C PHE A 131 -18.17 -5.12 -0.87
N GLU A 132 -19.39 -4.95 -1.39
CA GLU A 132 -19.58 -4.62 -2.81
C GLU A 132 -19.06 -3.21 -3.09
N VAL A 133 -18.44 -3.05 -4.26
CA VAL A 133 -18.07 -1.75 -4.79
C VAL A 133 -18.74 -1.58 -6.14
N ALA A 134 -19.63 -0.61 -6.20
CA ALA A 134 -20.43 -0.28 -7.37
C ALA A 134 -20.20 1.18 -7.76
N ILE A 135 -20.92 1.64 -8.78
CA ILE A 135 -21.08 3.07 -9.02
C ILE A 135 -22.55 3.46 -8.98
N PHE A 136 -22.79 4.60 -8.36
CA PHE A 136 -24.13 5.15 -8.11
C PHE A 136 -24.16 6.63 -8.49
N PRO A 137 -25.35 7.21 -8.75
CA PRO A 137 -25.49 8.65 -8.85
C PRO A 137 -24.78 9.36 -7.69
N CYS A 138 -24.03 10.41 -8.01
CA CYS A 138 -23.28 11.17 -7.02
C CYS A 138 -24.22 11.91 -6.08
N ASN A 139 -24.24 11.53 -4.81
CA ASN A 139 -25.11 12.11 -3.79
C ASN A 139 -24.37 12.46 -2.49
N ARG A 140 -23.03 12.36 -2.47
CA ARG A 140 -22.15 12.71 -1.34
C ARG A 140 -22.51 11.99 -0.04
N LEU A 141 -23.07 10.78 -0.15
CA LEU A 141 -23.23 9.93 1.02
C LEU A 141 -21.86 9.46 1.52
N PRO A 142 -21.71 9.14 2.83
CA PRO A 142 -20.46 8.61 3.39
C PRO A 142 -19.88 7.42 2.61
N HIS A 143 -20.73 6.65 1.93
CA HIS A 143 -20.35 5.47 1.14
C HIS A 143 -19.69 5.82 -0.19
N GLN A 144 -19.70 7.10 -0.58
CA GLN A 144 -18.99 7.68 -1.71
C GLN A 144 -17.79 8.54 -1.29
N GLU A 145 -17.48 8.61 0.01
CA GLU A 145 -16.28 9.27 0.52
C GLU A 145 -15.07 8.34 0.32
N ILE A 146 -14.41 8.51 -0.82
CA ILE A 146 -13.21 7.79 -1.22
C ILE A 146 -12.02 8.74 -1.32
N SER A 147 -11.01 8.56 -0.48
CA SER A 147 -9.77 9.34 -0.54
C SER A 147 -8.66 8.57 -1.25
N LEU A 148 -7.93 9.26 -2.12
CA LEU A 148 -6.67 8.76 -2.69
C LEU A 148 -5.54 9.11 -1.72
N GLN A 149 -4.96 8.09 -1.09
CA GLN A 149 -3.80 8.25 -0.25
C GLN A 149 -2.55 7.75 -0.97
N GLY A 150 -1.61 8.65 -1.27
CA GLY A 150 -0.32 8.28 -1.85
C GLY A 150 0.52 7.47 -0.86
N THR A 151 1.05 6.32 -1.31
CA THR A 151 1.84 5.39 -0.48
C THR A 151 3.15 5.98 0.04
N SER A 152 3.67 7.02 -0.63
CA SER A 152 4.83 7.80 -0.15
C SER A 152 4.51 8.73 1.02
N PHE A 153 3.22 8.95 1.31
CA PHE A 153 2.75 9.85 2.36
C PHE A 153 1.93 9.13 3.42
N GLU A 154 1.46 7.91 3.13
CA GLU A 154 0.69 7.07 4.03
C GLU A 154 1.55 6.62 5.22
N PRO A 155 1.20 7.00 6.47
CA PRO A 155 1.92 6.53 7.62
C PRO A 155 1.66 5.04 7.84
N LEU A 156 2.73 4.29 8.04
CA LEU A 156 2.72 2.85 8.28
C LEU A 156 3.39 2.54 9.61
N GLU A 157 2.88 1.54 10.31
CA GLU A 157 3.57 0.89 11.41
C GLU A 157 4.10 -0.46 10.92
N ILE A 158 5.40 -0.70 11.10
CA ILE A 158 6.07 -1.95 10.72
C ILE A 158 6.41 -2.72 11.98
N LYS A 159 5.84 -3.93 12.13
CA LYS A 159 5.96 -4.74 13.36
C LYS A 159 6.66 -6.07 13.09
N ILE A 160 7.62 -6.43 13.92
CA ILE A 160 8.31 -7.73 13.88
C ILE A 160 7.47 -8.80 14.59
N LYS A 161 7.40 -10.00 14.01
CA LYS A 161 6.66 -11.12 14.57
C LYS A 161 7.30 -11.68 15.84
N ALA A 162 8.60 -11.96 15.82
CA ALA A 162 9.30 -12.66 16.92
C ALA A 162 9.15 -11.99 18.30
N HIS A 163 9.02 -10.66 18.33
CA HIS A 163 9.05 -9.89 19.58
C HIS A 163 7.90 -8.88 19.71
N ARG A 164 6.97 -8.85 18.75
CA ARG A 164 5.89 -7.85 18.67
C ARG A 164 6.40 -6.40 18.76
N GLY A 165 7.65 -6.19 18.36
CA GLY A 165 8.31 -4.89 18.37
C GLY A 165 7.93 -4.05 17.15
N ILE A 166 7.99 -2.74 17.31
CA ILE A 166 7.76 -1.74 16.27
C ILE A 166 9.11 -1.28 15.74
N LEU A 167 9.29 -1.27 14.43
CA LEU A 167 10.47 -0.72 13.78
C LEU A 167 10.62 0.75 14.17
N THR A 168 11.75 1.09 14.78
CA THR A 168 11.97 2.39 15.41
C THR A 168 13.32 2.99 15.02
N GLU A 169 13.32 4.25 14.58
CA GLU A 169 14.52 5.08 14.46
C GLU A 169 14.91 5.65 15.85
N THR A 170 15.99 5.14 16.42
CA THR A 170 16.51 5.56 17.74
C THR A 170 17.89 6.18 17.58
N SER A 171 17.99 7.50 17.76
CA SER A 171 19.28 8.23 17.73
C SER A 171 20.15 7.90 16.51
N GLY A 172 19.53 7.85 15.32
CA GLY A 172 20.20 7.53 14.05
C GLY A 172 20.52 6.04 13.85
N LYS A 173 20.00 5.15 14.70
CA LYS A 173 20.08 3.69 14.55
C LYS A 173 18.70 3.11 14.23
N LEU A 174 18.69 2.02 13.48
CA LEU A 174 17.48 1.22 13.28
C LEU A 174 17.38 0.15 14.36
N THR A 175 16.26 0.15 15.05
CA THR A 175 15.98 -0.70 16.22
C THR A 175 14.56 -1.22 16.13
N TRP A 176 14.18 -2.15 17.01
CA TRP A 176 12.78 -2.47 17.27
C TRP A 176 12.46 -2.28 18.74
N GLN A 177 11.25 -1.80 19.05
CA GLN A 177 10.82 -1.49 20.42
C GLN A 177 9.42 -2.05 20.69
N THR A 178 9.21 -2.66 21.86
CA THR A 178 7.89 -3.21 22.24
C THR A 178 6.90 -2.16 22.73
N THR A 179 7.37 -0.93 22.98
CA THR A 179 6.56 0.17 23.47
C THR A 179 6.42 1.24 22.40
N HIS A 180 5.25 1.88 22.38
CA HIS A 180 5.06 3.07 21.57
C HIS A 180 5.86 4.24 22.14
N VAL A 181 6.52 5.00 21.26
CA VAL A 181 7.17 6.25 21.63
C VAL A 181 6.13 7.25 22.13
N LYS A 182 6.39 7.86 23.29
CA LYS A 182 5.50 8.85 23.88
C LYS A 182 5.74 10.24 23.29
N GLY A 183 4.66 11.02 23.17
CA GLY A 183 4.66 12.41 22.73
C GLY A 183 4.62 12.57 21.21
N ARG A 184 3.75 13.47 20.73
CA ARG A 184 3.46 13.70 19.30
C ARG A 184 4.71 13.97 18.46
N ARG A 185 5.70 14.67 19.03
CA ARG A 185 6.98 14.98 18.38
C ARG A 185 7.85 13.75 18.08
N ASN A 186 7.60 12.62 18.75
CA ASN A 186 8.39 11.40 18.58
C ASN A 186 7.69 10.35 17.70
N LEU A 187 6.40 10.48 17.40
CA LEU A 187 5.63 9.50 16.60
C LEU A 187 6.28 9.22 15.24
N GLY A 188 6.93 10.22 14.64
CA GLY A 188 7.70 10.07 13.41
C GLY A 188 8.79 8.99 13.46
N ARG A 189 9.29 8.64 14.65
CA ARG A 189 10.35 7.62 14.83
C ARG A 189 9.85 6.19 14.67
N GLN A 190 8.55 5.95 14.82
CA GLN A 190 7.89 4.64 14.70
C GLN A 190 6.91 4.57 13.53
N THR A 191 6.82 5.64 12.76
CA THR A 191 5.95 5.71 11.60
C THR A 191 6.79 5.82 10.34
N TRP A 192 6.42 5.01 9.36
CA TRP A 192 7.16 4.79 8.13
C TRP A 192 6.26 5.08 6.94
N THR A 193 6.84 5.07 5.76
CA THR A 193 6.13 5.08 4.47
C THR A 193 6.79 4.01 3.61
N TYR A 194 6.02 3.38 2.73
CA TYR A 194 6.54 2.41 1.77
C TYR A 194 5.95 2.71 0.41
N ASN A 195 6.81 3.02 -0.55
CA ASN A 195 6.41 3.18 -1.94
C ASN A 195 6.85 1.94 -2.74
N PRO A 196 5.93 1.09 -3.23
CA PRO A 196 6.27 -0.14 -3.95
C PRO A 196 6.87 0.12 -5.34
N VAL A 197 6.61 1.27 -5.96
CA VAL A 197 7.15 1.65 -7.28
C VAL A 197 8.61 2.10 -7.15
N THR A 198 8.91 2.98 -6.21
CA THR A 198 10.30 3.42 -5.97
C THR A 198 11.08 2.46 -5.08
N GLN A 199 10.39 1.50 -4.46
CA GLN A 199 10.90 0.50 -3.51
C GLN A 199 11.59 1.15 -2.30
N LEU A 200 11.07 2.29 -1.83
CA LEU A 200 11.67 3.04 -0.73
C LEU A 200 10.86 2.81 0.54
N ILE A 201 11.56 2.47 1.64
CA ILE A 201 11.02 2.52 3.00
C ILE A 201 11.62 3.74 3.68
N ALA A 202 10.79 4.71 4.06
CA ALA A 202 11.25 5.99 4.57
C ALA A 202 10.65 6.32 5.93
N SER A 203 11.49 6.82 6.83
CA SER A 203 11.11 7.26 8.16
C SER A 203 10.31 8.56 8.10
N ARG A 204 9.32 8.73 8.98
CA ARG A 204 8.55 9.98 9.12
C ARG A 204 9.07 10.88 10.24
N SER A 205 10.27 10.62 10.75
CA SER A 205 10.92 11.43 11.79
C SER A 205 11.29 12.84 11.33
N ARG A 206 11.30 13.05 10.00
CA ARG A 206 11.67 14.31 9.33
C ARG A 206 10.57 14.68 8.32
N ASN A 207 10.59 15.94 7.87
CA ASN A 207 9.70 16.40 6.79
C ASN A 207 10.03 15.68 5.47
N TYR A 208 9.08 15.70 4.53
CA TYR A 208 9.18 14.98 3.25
C TYR A 208 10.42 15.37 2.43
N GLU A 209 10.75 16.66 2.37
CA GLU A 209 11.91 17.16 1.62
C GLU A 209 13.26 16.66 2.16
N ASN A 210 13.34 16.32 3.45
CA ASN A 210 14.54 15.76 4.10
C ASN A 210 14.30 14.33 4.61
N GLN A 211 13.38 13.62 3.97
CA GLN A 211 13.02 12.28 4.41
C GLN A 211 14.21 11.34 4.25
N HIS A 212 14.44 10.52 5.27
CA HIS A 212 15.51 9.54 5.23
C HIS A 212 14.95 8.15 4.96
N CYS A 213 15.58 7.49 3.99
CA CYS A 213 15.27 6.14 3.57
C CYS A 213 16.20 5.13 4.22
N LEU A 214 15.68 3.91 4.37
CA LEU A 214 16.41 2.77 4.86
C LEU A 214 17.48 2.35 3.84
N VAL A 215 18.73 2.19 4.28
CA VAL A 215 19.87 1.86 3.42
C VAL A 215 20.58 0.61 3.94
N ALA A 216 20.86 -0.33 3.04
CA ALA A 216 21.80 -1.42 3.26
C ALA A 216 23.13 -1.12 2.53
N PRO A 217 24.14 -0.51 3.18
CA PRO A 217 25.32 -0.01 2.48
C PRO A 217 26.28 -1.12 2.02
N ARG A 218 26.14 -2.33 2.56
CA ARG A 218 27.01 -3.48 2.27
C ARG A 218 26.18 -4.75 2.15
N ARG A 219 26.42 -5.52 1.10
CA ARG A 219 25.85 -6.86 0.90
C ARG A 219 26.61 -7.91 1.72
N ILE A 220 26.50 -7.85 3.03
CA ILE A 220 27.15 -8.79 3.95
C ILE A 220 26.15 -9.19 5.02
N ASN A 221 26.20 -10.45 5.46
CA ASN A 221 25.36 -10.93 6.54
C ASN A 221 25.64 -10.16 7.84
N SER A 222 24.57 -9.85 8.58
CA SER A 222 24.61 -9.02 9.79
C SER A 222 25.16 -7.60 9.55
N ALA A 223 25.07 -7.07 8.32
CA ALA A 223 25.44 -5.69 8.04
C ALA A 223 24.46 -4.73 8.70
N ARG A 224 24.98 -3.72 9.40
CA ARG A 224 24.19 -2.68 10.04
C ARG A 224 23.54 -1.77 8.99
N LEU A 225 22.24 -1.57 9.12
CA LEU A 225 21.48 -0.66 8.28
C LEU A 225 21.64 0.79 8.76
N VAL A 226 21.53 1.74 7.83
CA VAL A 226 21.67 3.17 8.09
C VAL A 226 20.55 3.97 7.43
N PHE A 227 20.53 5.27 7.72
CA PHE A 227 19.60 6.23 7.13
C PHE A 227 20.36 7.23 6.27
N LYS A 228 19.87 7.49 5.07
CA LYS A 228 20.34 8.58 4.20
C LYS A 228 19.14 9.26 3.55
N LEU A 229 19.33 10.46 3.02
CA LEU A 229 18.31 11.11 2.19
C LEU A 229 17.79 10.14 1.12
N CYS A 230 16.48 10.12 0.95
CA CYS A 230 15.83 9.29 -0.06
C CYS A 230 16.30 9.66 -1.47
N SER A 231 16.64 8.65 -2.27
CA SER A 231 17.17 8.83 -3.62
C SER A 231 16.91 7.61 -4.50
N SER A 232 17.43 7.62 -5.73
CA SER A 232 17.45 6.46 -6.61
C SER A 232 18.57 5.45 -6.30
N ASP A 233 19.30 5.60 -5.19
CA ASP A 233 20.36 4.68 -4.77
C ASP A 233 19.83 3.24 -4.67
N VAL A 234 20.53 2.31 -5.34
CA VAL A 234 20.20 0.88 -5.38
C VAL A 234 20.27 0.21 -4.01
N ASN A 235 21.01 0.80 -3.06
CA ASN A 235 21.12 0.34 -1.67
C ASN A 235 19.94 0.77 -0.79
N GLN A 236 18.99 1.54 -1.35
CA GLN A 236 17.77 1.98 -0.67
C GLN A 236 16.53 1.19 -1.10
N LYS A 237 16.71 0.15 -1.92
CA LYS A 237 15.61 -0.55 -2.59
C LYS A 237 15.18 -1.78 -1.80
N TRP A 238 13.92 -1.78 -1.38
CA TRP A 238 13.30 -2.81 -0.56
C TRP A 238 12.01 -3.30 -1.20
N VAL A 239 11.78 -4.60 -1.18
CA VAL A 239 10.56 -5.25 -1.67
C VAL A 239 9.89 -5.96 -0.50
N VAL A 240 8.65 -5.61 -0.26
CA VAL A 240 7.81 -6.31 0.73
C VAL A 240 7.29 -7.59 0.10
N ASN A 241 7.55 -8.72 0.75
CA ASN A 241 6.90 -10.00 0.48
C ASN A 241 5.85 -10.22 1.57
N ASP A 242 4.62 -9.82 1.27
CA ASP A 242 3.41 -9.90 2.07
C ASP A 242 2.82 -11.32 2.24
N ILE A 243 3.22 -12.27 1.40
CA ILE A 243 2.86 -13.68 1.59
C ILE A 243 3.64 -14.25 2.79
N THR A 244 4.94 -13.95 2.88
CA THR A 244 5.85 -14.48 3.92
C THR A 244 6.07 -13.51 5.09
N GLY A 245 5.76 -12.24 4.90
CA GLY A 245 6.12 -11.13 5.80
C GLY A 245 7.57 -10.68 5.68
N GLN A 246 8.38 -11.24 4.78
CA GLN A 246 9.76 -10.82 4.65
C GLN A 246 9.88 -9.48 3.92
N ILE A 247 10.83 -8.65 4.32
CA ILE A 247 11.19 -7.44 3.58
C ILE A 247 12.55 -7.69 2.95
N HIS A 248 12.56 -7.95 1.64
CA HIS A 248 13.73 -8.31 0.86
C HIS A 248 14.46 -7.04 0.43
N HIS A 249 15.79 -7.09 0.36
CA HIS A 249 16.53 -6.04 -0.34
C HIS A 249 16.49 -6.32 -1.85
N ALA A 250 16.06 -5.34 -2.66
CA ALA A 250 15.77 -5.55 -4.07
C ALA A 250 17.02 -5.91 -4.91
N THR A 251 18.19 -5.34 -4.55
CA THR A 251 19.44 -5.52 -5.31
C THR A 251 20.46 -6.39 -4.60
N HIS A 252 20.28 -6.63 -3.30
CA HIS A 252 21.09 -7.56 -2.52
C HIS A 252 20.31 -8.87 -2.41
N ILE A 253 20.17 -9.54 -3.55
CA ILE A 253 19.37 -10.76 -3.68
C ILE A 253 19.81 -11.79 -2.63
N GLY A 254 18.83 -12.39 -1.96
CA GLY A 254 19.00 -13.34 -0.86
C GLY A 254 19.10 -12.69 0.52
N PHE A 255 19.04 -11.36 0.63
CA PHE A 255 19.08 -10.66 1.91
C PHE A 255 17.74 -10.02 2.29
N CYS A 256 17.44 -10.09 3.59
CA CYS A 256 16.21 -9.65 4.21
C CYS A 256 16.49 -8.71 5.39
N LEU A 257 15.49 -7.90 5.74
CA LEU A 257 15.45 -7.13 6.98
C LEU A 257 15.31 -8.09 8.17
N ASP A 258 16.23 -8.03 9.12
CA ASP A 258 16.27 -8.91 10.29
C ASP A 258 16.31 -8.09 11.59
N GLY A 259 15.28 -8.21 12.42
CA GLY A 259 15.24 -7.59 13.74
C GLY A 259 15.80 -8.53 14.78
N HIS A 260 17.11 -8.46 14.95
CA HIS A 260 17.88 -9.36 15.78
C HIS A 260 17.55 -9.19 17.28
N LYS A 261 17.80 -10.24 18.07
CA LYS A 261 17.45 -10.32 19.50
C LYS A 261 18.14 -9.29 20.41
N ASP A 262 19.15 -8.58 19.90
CA ASP A 262 19.86 -7.49 20.59
C ASP A 262 19.12 -6.15 20.50
N GLY A 263 17.93 -6.11 19.87
CA GLY A 263 17.14 -4.91 19.69
C GLY A 263 17.53 -4.08 18.46
N LEU A 264 18.56 -4.51 17.72
CA LEU A 264 19.03 -3.86 16.50
C LEU A 264 18.44 -4.54 15.26
N VAL A 265 18.51 -3.83 14.13
CA VAL A 265 18.02 -4.33 12.84
C VAL A 265 19.15 -4.33 11.82
N TYR A 266 19.27 -5.44 11.10
CA TYR A 266 20.38 -5.75 10.21
C TYR A 266 19.89 -6.21 8.84
N LEU A 267 20.82 -6.24 7.89
CA LEU A 267 20.72 -7.05 6.70
C LEU A 267 21.20 -8.47 7.02
N ALA A 268 20.39 -9.50 6.77
CA ALA A 268 20.78 -10.89 6.98
C ALA A 268 20.31 -11.79 5.82
N TRP A 269 20.87 -13.00 5.72
CA TRP A 269 20.36 -13.99 4.77
C TRP A 269 18.87 -14.27 5.02
N CYS A 270 18.08 -14.29 3.95
CA CYS A 270 16.66 -14.57 4.03
C CYS A 270 16.41 -16.00 4.50
N ASP A 271 15.66 -16.15 5.58
CA ASP A 271 15.07 -17.40 6.06
C ASP A 271 13.59 -17.17 6.31
N LYS A 272 12.74 -17.77 5.48
CA LYS A 272 11.28 -17.62 5.58
C LYS A 272 10.70 -18.15 6.89
N ASN A 273 11.43 -19.04 7.58
CA ASN A 273 11.02 -19.61 8.86
C ASN A 273 11.51 -18.79 10.05
N ASN A 274 12.41 -17.81 9.84
CA ASN A 274 12.94 -16.97 10.89
C ASN A 274 11.92 -15.88 11.28
N PRO A 275 11.33 -15.93 12.49
CA PRO A 275 10.34 -14.95 12.90
C PRO A 275 10.92 -13.54 13.09
N ASN A 276 12.24 -13.39 13.17
CA ASN A 276 12.92 -12.08 13.22
C ASN A 276 12.92 -11.37 11.84
N GLN A 277 12.59 -12.10 10.78
CA GLN A 277 12.50 -11.60 9.42
C GLN A 277 11.07 -11.52 8.91
N GLN A 278 10.09 -11.82 9.76
CA GLN A 278 8.67 -11.70 9.44
C GLN A 278 8.13 -10.41 10.03
N TRP A 279 7.61 -9.56 9.16
CA TRP A 279 7.14 -8.21 9.44
C TRP A 279 5.69 -8.07 9.00
N SER A 280 4.93 -7.30 9.77
CA SER A 280 3.58 -6.89 9.45
C SER A 280 3.63 -5.39 9.13
N ILE A 281 2.93 -4.95 8.08
CA ILE A 281 2.87 -3.54 7.67
C ILE A 281 1.44 -3.08 7.81
N LYS A 282 1.20 -2.23 8.80
CA LYS A 282 -0.13 -1.71 9.11
C LYS A 282 -0.23 -0.25 8.65
N PRO A 283 -1.10 0.07 7.68
CA PRO A 283 -1.47 1.45 7.45
C PRO A 283 -2.10 2.08 8.70
N LEU A 284 -1.55 3.22 9.10
CA LEU A 284 -2.09 4.05 10.15
C LEU A 284 -3.02 5.06 9.49
N ARG A 285 -4.29 5.00 9.83
CA ARG A 285 -5.20 6.10 9.51
C ARG A 285 -5.11 7.07 10.68
N ASP A 286 -4.88 8.34 10.39
CA ASP A 286 -5.27 9.37 11.34
C ASP A 286 -6.78 9.22 11.45
N ASP A 287 -7.28 8.80 12.61
CA ASP A 287 -8.69 8.90 12.94
C ASP A 287 -9.04 10.40 12.92
N MET A 288 -9.25 10.97 11.72
CA MET A 288 -9.73 12.34 11.52
C MET A 288 -11.22 12.37 11.81
N GLY A 289 -11.54 12.15 13.08
CA GLY A 289 -12.64 12.77 13.79
C GLY A 289 -12.06 13.36 15.06
N GLY A 290 -11.58 14.61 15.01
CA GLY A 290 -11.04 15.29 16.19
C GLY A 290 -10.00 16.37 15.91
N ILE A 291 -10.36 17.38 15.13
CA ILE A 291 -10.00 18.78 15.44
C ILE A 291 -11.32 19.51 15.62
#